data_AF-A0AA95S1S6-F1
#
_entry.id   AF-A0AA95S1S6-F1
#
_cell.length_a   1.000
_cell.length_b   1.000
_cell.length_c   1.000
_cell.angle_alpha   90.00
_cell.angle_beta   90.00
_cell.angle_gamma   90.00
#
_symmetry.space_group_name_H-M   'P 1'
#
loop_
_entity.id
_entity.type
_entity.pdbx_description
1 polymer ?
#
loop_
_entity_poly.entity_id
_entity_poly.type
_entity_poly.pdbx_seq_one_letter_code
_entity_poly.pdbx_strand_id
1 'polypeptide(L)'
;MYLVGFYSPKAKSGVTELALSIYNWLKLNTNASAAFISYGTLEKEVTSNELVHEFSKLSLTEQKRKVKLMKNEYDIIIYDASSQLSEGVLKLLPIVDRLFVVGEEHTEFAVKLQKIIQFDKIFDKSVKNFITHLRGSKTFIIRENKEDRVIGFKYSKNETNTIGQMVYTDYVTRYIEEKLIDKNIKIFKKILKIPKKELYKGLHELGIDFEKALLFHEYVFLREALGQKYDEAIENLFPLLINSTYKEIFEKFQLEISFIKKIKTL
;
A
#
# COMPACT_ATOMS: atom_id res chain seq x y z
N MET A 1 8.03 0.33 4.48
CA MET A 1 7.58 -0.76 5.36
C MET A 1 6.23 -1.27 4.88
N TYR A 2 6.08 -2.59 4.76
CA TYR A 2 4.86 -3.28 4.33
C TYR A 2 4.42 -4.31 5.39
N LEU A 3 3.27 -4.09 6.01
CA LEU A 3 2.72 -4.94 7.08
C LEU A 3 1.67 -5.90 6.51
N VAL A 4 1.87 -7.21 6.67
CA VAL A 4 0.98 -8.25 6.18
C VAL A 4 0.34 -8.98 7.35
N GLY A 5 -0.97 -8.88 7.47
CA GLY A 5 -1.75 -9.62 8.46
C GLY A 5 -2.17 -10.99 7.96
N PHE A 6 -2.08 -11.99 8.83
CA PHE A 6 -2.68 -13.31 8.65
C PHE A 6 -3.70 -13.53 9.76
N TYR A 7 -4.92 -13.88 9.39
CA TYR A 7 -6.01 -14.05 10.35
C TYR A 7 -6.83 -15.29 10.02
N SER A 8 -7.36 -15.93 11.05
CA SER A 8 -8.38 -16.96 10.91
C SER A 8 -9.35 -16.94 12.10
N PRO A 9 -10.66 -17.02 11.85
CA PRO A 9 -11.66 -17.10 12.91
C PRO A 9 -11.73 -18.50 13.56
N LYS A 10 -11.13 -19.52 12.93
CA LYS A 10 -11.17 -20.92 13.36
C LYS A 10 -9.87 -21.23 14.08
N ALA A 11 -9.97 -21.77 15.30
CA ALA A 11 -8.82 -22.32 15.99
C ALA A 11 -8.24 -23.50 15.21
N LYS A 12 -6.91 -23.64 15.21
CA LYS A 12 -6.18 -24.73 14.51
C LYS A 12 -6.42 -24.79 12.99
N SER A 13 -6.60 -23.64 12.34
CA SER A 13 -6.70 -23.52 10.88
C SER A 13 -5.35 -23.51 10.15
N GLY A 14 -4.25 -23.80 10.85
CA GLY A 14 -2.90 -23.73 10.31
C GLY A 14 -2.38 -22.31 10.04
N VAL A 15 -3.19 -21.26 10.15
CA VAL A 15 -2.79 -19.90 9.71
C VAL A 15 -1.45 -19.42 10.29
N THR A 16 -1.11 -19.79 11.53
CA THR A 16 0.19 -19.51 12.15
C THR A 16 1.35 -20.20 11.43
N GLU A 17 1.19 -21.48 11.08
CA GLU A 17 2.21 -22.26 10.36
C GLU A 17 2.38 -21.73 8.94
N LEU A 18 1.29 -21.33 8.28
CA LEU A 18 1.36 -20.63 7.00
C LEU A 18 2.14 -19.32 7.14
N ALA A 19 1.76 -18.46 8.08
CA ALA A 19 2.40 -17.17 8.29
C ALA A 19 3.90 -17.31 8.57
N LEU A 20 4.28 -18.28 9.41
CA LEU A 20 5.68 -18.62 9.68
C LEU A 20 6.41 -19.13 8.43
N SER A 21 5.75 -19.98 7.63
CA SER A 21 6.32 -20.49 6.37
C SER A 21 6.58 -19.35 5.37
N ILE A 22 5.66 -18.39 5.27
CA ILE A 22 5.84 -17.19 4.42
C ILE A 22 6.97 -16.31 4.93
N TYR A 23 7.03 -16.08 6.24
CA TYR A 23 8.13 -15.33 6.85
C TYR A 23 9.49 -15.97 6.54
N ASN A 24 9.62 -17.27 6.74
CA ASN A 24 10.86 -18.00 6.42
C ASN A 24 11.15 -17.97 4.91
N TRP A 25 10.13 -18.08 4.07
CA TRP A 25 10.28 -17.98 2.63
C TRP A 25 10.86 -16.62 2.22
N LEU A 26 10.35 -15.51 2.78
CA LEU A 26 10.84 -14.15 2.50
C LEU A 26 12.32 -14.02 2.85
N LYS A 27 12.73 -14.55 4.00
CA LYS A 27 14.14 -14.53 4.44
C LYS A 27 15.07 -15.33 3.53
N LEU A 28 14.59 -16.46 3.02
CA LEU A 28 15.42 -17.37 2.22
C LEU A 28 15.48 -16.98 0.74
N ASN A 29 14.45 -16.32 0.21
CA ASN A 29 14.29 -16.12 -1.23
C ASN A 29 14.34 -14.64 -1.65
N THR A 30 14.48 -13.71 -0.71
CA THR A 30 14.51 -12.27 -1.00
C THR A 30 15.59 -11.56 -0.20
N ASN A 31 15.94 -10.34 -0.62
CA ASN A 31 16.85 -9.46 0.11
C ASN A 31 16.11 -8.49 1.05
N ALA A 32 14.79 -8.62 1.18
CA ALA A 32 14.00 -7.76 2.07
C ALA A 32 14.19 -8.21 3.52
N SER A 33 14.41 -7.24 4.41
CA SER A 33 14.43 -7.51 5.84
C SER A 33 13.02 -7.81 6.33
N ALA A 34 12.79 -9.01 6.87
CA ALA A 34 11.48 -9.47 7.30
C ALA A 34 11.45 -9.67 8.82
N ALA A 35 10.37 -9.22 9.47
CA ALA A 35 10.08 -9.48 10.88
C ALA A 35 8.76 -10.25 11.04
N PHE A 36 8.61 -10.94 12.17
CA PHE A 36 7.42 -11.72 12.50
C PHE A 36 6.86 -11.32 13.87
N ILE A 37 5.56 -11.14 13.94
CA ILE A 37 4.84 -10.89 15.19
C ILE A 37 3.73 -11.92 15.30
N SER A 38 3.75 -12.76 16.33
CA SER A 38 2.63 -13.63 16.68
C SER A 38 1.88 -13.10 17.89
N TYR A 39 0.56 -13.03 17.76
CA TYR A 39 -0.32 -12.71 18.87
C TYR A 39 -0.26 -13.77 19.98
N GLY A 40 -0.16 -15.05 19.60
CA GLY A 40 -0.06 -16.20 20.50
C GLY A 40 1.37 -16.65 20.79
N THR A 41 1.50 -17.73 21.56
CA THR A 41 2.79 -18.38 21.86
C THR A 41 3.22 -19.27 20.69
N LEU A 42 4.51 -19.25 20.36
CA LEU A 42 5.13 -20.16 19.39
C LEU A 42 6.09 -21.10 20.12
N GLU A 43 5.64 -22.32 20.43
CA GLU A 43 6.39 -23.24 21.31
C GLU A 43 7.77 -23.66 20.76
N LYS A 44 7.96 -23.59 19.44
CA LYS A 44 9.20 -24.01 18.76
C LYS A 44 10.15 -22.87 18.42
N GLU A 45 9.73 -21.62 18.63
CA GLU A 45 10.47 -20.44 18.19
C GLU A 45 10.92 -19.62 19.41
N VAL A 46 12.12 -19.03 19.34
CA VAL A 46 12.64 -18.15 20.40
C VAL A 46 12.28 -16.70 20.09
N THR A 47 11.72 -15.98 21.06
CA THR A 47 11.51 -14.54 20.92
C THR A 47 12.84 -13.79 20.73
N SER A 48 12.88 -12.94 19.72
CA SER A 48 13.98 -12.04 19.37
C SER A 48 13.45 -10.65 18.98
N ASN A 49 14.34 -9.75 18.56
CA ASN A 49 13.93 -8.45 18.02
C ASN A 49 13.26 -8.57 16.64
N GLU A 50 13.53 -9.65 15.90
CA GLU A 50 12.98 -9.93 14.57
C GLU A 50 11.67 -10.74 14.66
N LEU A 51 11.64 -11.75 15.53
CA LEU A 51 10.50 -12.63 15.77
C LEU A 51 9.96 -12.44 17.18
N VAL A 52 8.80 -11.84 17.33
CA VAL A 52 8.14 -11.60 18.62
C VAL A 52 6.91 -12.47 18.73
N HIS A 53 6.84 -13.35 19.71
CA HIS A 53 5.61 -14.08 20.05
C HIS A 53 5.06 -13.63 21.40
N GLU A 54 3.88 -14.12 21.78
CA GLU A 54 3.13 -13.69 22.97
C GLU A 54 2.85 -12.18 22.98
N PHE A 55 2.65 -11.60 21.80
CA PHE A 55 2.41 -10.17 21.65
C PHE A 55 1.14 -9.71 22.41
N SER A 56 0.18 -10.63 22.59
CA SER A 56 -1.02 -10.44 23.41
C SER A 56 -0.74 -10.12 24.89
N LYS A 57 0.38 -10.56 25.46
CA LYS A 57 0.75 -10.29 26.86
C LYS A 57 1.28 -8.87 27.07
N LEU A 58 1.69 -8.19 26.01
CA LEU A 58 2.20 -6.82 26.08
C LEU A 58 1.05 -5.82 26.23
N SER A 59 1.28 -4.74 26.96
CA SER A 59 0.33 -3.61 26.99
C SER A 59 0.19 -2.98 25.61
N LEU A 60 -0.93 -2.31 25.34
CA LEU A 60 -1.17 -1.63 24.07
C LEU A 60 -0.05 -0.60 23.72
N THR A 61 0.50 0.07 24.73
CA THR A 61 1.60 1.03 24.55
C THR A 61 2.89 0.31 24.12
N GLU A 62 3.21 -0.82 24.73
CA GLU A 62 4.38 -1.64 24.35
C GLU A 62 4.21 -2.26 22.97
N GLN A 63 3.02 -2.75 22.65
CA GLN A 63 2.68 -3.25 21.32
C GLN A 63 2.92 -2.18 20.26
N LYS A 64 2.37 -0.97 20.45
CA LYS A 64 2.58 0.17 19.55
C LYS A 64 4.05 0.55 19.42
N ARG A 65 4.80 0.56 20.53
CA ARG A 65 6.23 0.89 20.53
C ARG A 65 7.04 -0.16 19.75
N LYS A 66 6.81 -1.45 20.00
CA LYS A 66 7.48 -2.54 19.30
C LYS A 66 7.19 -2.50 17.81
N VAL A 67 5.92 -2.35 17.43
CA VAL A 67 5.53 -2.19 16.03
C VAL A 67 6.28 -1.01 15.42
N LYS A 68 6.30 0.16 16.07
CA LYS A 68 7.00 1.35 15.57
C LYS A 68 8.51 1.12 15.35
N LEU A 69 9.18 0.41 16.27
CA LEU A 69 10.60 0.07 16.12
C LEU A 69 10.79 -0.86 14.92
N MET A 70 9.99 -1.92 14.83
CA MET A 70 10.05 -2.84 13.69
C MET A 70 9.74 -2.15 12.36
N LYS A 71 8.85 -1.13 12.34
CA LYS A 71 8.56 -0.35 11.13
C LYS A 71 9.79 0.38 10.57
N ASN A 72 10.75 0.72 11.44
CA ASN A 72 11.96 1.43 11.06
C ASN A 72 13.10 0.49 10.68
N GLU A 73 13.10 -0.72 11.22
CA GLU A 73 14.19 -1.70 11.06
C GLU A 73 13.93 -2.71 9.94
N TYR A 74 12.66 -3.01 9.64
CA TYR A 74 12.28 -4.06 8.71
C TYR A 74 11.43 -3.55 7.54
N ASP A 75 11.71 -4.12 6.37
CA ASP A 75 11.00 -3.86 5.13
C ASP A 75 9.58 -4.42 5.15
N ILE A 76 9.46 -5.68 5.57
CA ILE A 76 8.22 -6.45 5.61
C ILE A 76 8.00 -6.96 7.03
N ILE A 77 6.78 -6.81 7.54
CA ILE A 77 6.40 -7.36 8.84
C ILE A 77 5.23 -8.32 8.61
N ILE A 78 5.38 -9.57 9.03
CA ILE A 78 4.30 -10.56 9.05
C ILE A 78 3.65 -10.54 10.43
N TYR A 79 2.36 -10.29 10.49
CA TYR A 79 1.56 -10.25 11.71
C TYR A 79 0.58 -11.42 11.73
N ASP A 80 0.87 -12.42 12.55
CA ASP A 80 -0.05 -13.52 12.84
C ASP A 80 -1.05 -13.11 13.93
N ALA A 81 -2.28 -12.83 13.48
CA ALA A 81 -3.43 -12.48 14.30
C ALA A 81 -4.30 -13.69 14.66
N SER A 82 -3.75 -14.91 14.55
CA SER A 82 -4.45 -16.13 14.92
C SER A 82 -4.89 -16.11 16.38
N SER A 83 -6.02 -16.78 16.65
CA SER A 83 -6.64 -16.99 17.95
C SER A 83 -7.41 -15.77 18.53
N GLN A 84 -8.72 -15.85 18.31
CA GLN A 84 -9.80 -15.06 18.92
C GLN A 84 -9.83 -13.57 18.53
N LEU A 85 -11.03 -13.11 18.17
CA LEU A 85 -11.34 -11.70 17.89
C LEU A 85 -11.22 -10.89 19.19
N SER A 86 -9.98 -10.60 19.59
CA SER A 86 -9.70 -9.69 20.69
C SER A 86 -9.72 -8.24 20.20
N GLU A 87 -10.07 -7.33 21.10
CA GLU A 87 -10.01 -5.89 20.85
C GLU A 87 -8.60 -5.44 20.39
N GLY A 88 -7.55 -6.13 20.84
CA GLY A 88 -6.16 -5.89 20.43
C GLY A 88 -5.90 -6.21 18.95
N VAL A 89 -6.41 -7.34 18.46
CA VAL A 89 -6.32 -7.71 17.04
C VAL A 89 -7.11 -6.71 16.17
N LEU A 90 -8.32 -6.36 16.57
CA LEU A 90 -9.17 -5.40 15.84
C LEU A 90 -8.56 -4.00 15.75
N LYS A 91 -7.77 -3.57 16.75
CA LYS A 91 -7.04 -2.29 16.71
C LYS A 91 -5.83 -2.31 15.76
N LEU A 92 -5.28 -3.49 15.45
CA LEU A 92 -4.10 -3.64 14.58
C LEU A 92 -4.47 -3.98 13.12
N LEU A 93 -5.67 -4.45 12.85
CA LEU A 93 -6.15 -4.69 11.48
C LEU A 93 -6.21 -3.42 10.59
N PRO A 94 -6.54 -2.21 11.07
CA PRO A 94 -6.55 -1.01 10.22
C PRO A 94 -5.17 -0.54 9.76
N ILE A 95 -4.07 -1.07 10.33
CA ILE A 95 -2.70 -0.68 9.95
C ILE A 95 -2.00 -1.68 9.03
N VAL A 96 -2.65 -2.81 8.70
CA VAL A 96 -2.08 -3.80 7.77
C VAL A 96 -2.28 -3.35 6.33
N ASP A 97 -1.23 -3.49 5.54
CA ASP A 97 -1.23 -3.11 4.12
C ASP A 97 -1.88 -4.20 3.26
N ARG A 98 -1.82 -5.45 3.73
CA ARG A 98 -2.53 -6.61 3.17
C ARG A 98 -3.01 -7.52 4.30
N LEU A 99 -4.19 -8.08 4.14
CA LEU A 99 -4.77 -9.06 5.06
C LEU A 99 -5.08 -10.36 4.30
N PHE A 100 -4.45 -11.46 4.72
CA PHE A 100 -4.81 -12.80 4.32
C PHE A 100 -5.74 -13.38 5.38
N VAL A 101 -6.92 -13.82 4.94
CA VAL A 101 -7.86 -14.51 5.82
C VAL A 101 -8.00 -15.96 5.39
N VAL A 102 -7.72 -16.86 6.32
CA VAL A 102 -7.78 -18.32 6.12
C VAL A 102 -9.05 -18.86 6.78
N GLY A 103 -9.93 -19.49 6.01
CA GLY A 103 -11.13 -20.14 6.52
C GLY A 103 -11.92 -20.92 5.46
N GLU A 104 -12.79 -21.82 5.91
CA GLU A 104 -13.72 -22.59 5.08
C GLU A 104 -14.75 -21.69 4.38
N GLU A 105 -15.20 -22.10 3.18
CA GLU A 105 -16.42 -21.54 2.58
C GLU A 105 -17.62 -21.87 3.46
N HIS A 106 -17.97 -20.94 4.35
CA HIS A 106 -19.31 -20.85 4.87
C HIS A 106 -19.74 -19.38 4.87
N THR A 107 -20.92 -19.15 4.33
CA THR A 107 -21.70 -17.92 4.47
C THR A 107 -21.68 -17.38 5.91
N GLU A 108 -21.53 -18.24 6.92
CA GLU A 108 -21.29 -17.86 8.32
C GLU A 108 -20.00 -17.08 8.58
N PHE A 109 -18.90 -17.36 7.88
CA PHE A 109 -17.65 -16.61 8.00
C PHE A 109 -17.79 -15.20 7.42
N ALA A 110 -18.35 -15.09 6.21
CA ALA A 110 -18.67 -13.80 5.61
C ALA A 110 -19.69 -13.02 6.46
N VAL A 111 -20.69 -13.70 7.02
CA VAL A 111 -21.68 -13.13 7.94
C VAL A 111 -21.06 -12.75 9.29
N LYS A 112 -20.10 -13.49 9.83
CA LYS A 112 -19.35 -13.09 11.05
C LYS A 112 -18.46 -11.88 10.77
N LEU A 113 -17.71 -11.87 9.67
CA LEU A 113 -16.92 -10.72 9.21
C LEU A 113 -17.81 -9.47 9.02
N GLN A 114 -18.98 -9.66 8.39
CA GLN A 114 -19.98 -8.60 8.17
C GLN A 114 -20.68 -8.15 9.46
N LYS A 115 -20.96 -9.07 10.40
CA LYS A 115 -21.49 -8.75 11.74
C LYS A 115 -20.45 -8.01 12.58
N ILE A 116 -19.17 -8.34 12.48
CA ILE A 116 -18.05 -7.60 13.12
C ILE A 116 -17.97 -6.18 12.56
N ILE A 117 -18.10 -6.03 11.24
CA ILE A 117 -18.20 -4.73 10.55
C ILE A 117 -19.44 -3.92 10.98
N GLN A 118 -20.54 -4.59 11.37
CA GLN A 118 -21.81 -3.95 11.73
C GLN A 118 -21.97 -3.67 13.23
N PHE A 119 -21.43 -4.50 14.13
CA PHE A 119 -21.56 -4.34 15.60
C PHE A 119 -20.70 -3.19 16.14
N ASP A 120 -19.57 -2.88 15.51
CA ASP A 120 -18.69 -1.77 15.90
C ASP A 120 -19.10 -0.41 15.27
N LYS A 121 -20.29 -0.33 14.66
CA LYS A 121 -20.86 0.93 14.14
C LYS A 121 -21.05 2.02 15.19
N ILE A 122 -20.86 1.73 16.49
CA ILE A 122 -21.06 2.71 17.56
C ILE A 122 -19.80 3.53 17.86
N PHE A 123 -18.58 3.07 17.53
CA PHE A 123 -17.38 3.92 17.69
C PHE A 123 -16.29 3.66 16.62
N ASP A 124 -15.93 4.75 15.92
CA ASP A 124 -14.59 5.11 15.46
C ASP A 124 -14.23 5.07 13.94
N LYS A 125 -13.42 6.06 13.53
CA LYS A 125 -12.95 6.39 12.16
C LYS A 125 -12.05 5.29 11.57
N SER A 126 -11.43 4.49 12.42
CA SER A 126 -10.56 3.35 12.11
C SER A 126 -11.31 2.19 11.41
N VAL A 127 -12.56 1.94 11.79
CA VAL A 127 -13.40 0.87 11.23
C VAL A 127 -13.84 1.18 9.79
N LYS A 128 -14.11 2.46 9.48
CA LYS A 128 -14.40 2.90 8.10
C LYS A 128 -13.21 2.68 7.17
N ASN A 129 -11.99 2.98 7.61
CA ASN A 129 -10.78 2.73 6.83
C ASN A 129 -10.55 1.23 6.58
N PHE A 130 -10.80 0.39 7.57
CA PHE A 130 -10.72 -1.07 7.44
C PHE A 130 -11.76 -1.65 6.45
N ILE A 131 -13.01 -1.19 6.47
CA ILE A 131 -14.04 -1.60 5.50
C ILE A 131 -13.68 -1.17 4.07
N THR A 132 -13.13 0.03 3.90
CA THR A 132 -12.63 0.50 2.61
C THR A 132 -11.46 -0.35 2.11
N HIS A 133 -10.58 -0.78 3.01
CA HIS A 133 -9.46 -1.68 2.70
C HIS A 133 -9.90 -3.09 2.30
N LEU A 134 -10.94 -3.64 2.96
CA LEU A 134 -11.55 -4.93 2.60
C LEU A 134 -12.30 -4.92 1.27
N ARG A 135 -12.88 -3.76 0.88
CA ARG A 135 -13.60 -3.59 -0.39
C ARG A 135 -12.69 -3.25 -1.56
N GLY A 136 -11.50 -2.71 -1.31
CA GLY A 136 -10.44 -2.58 -2.31
C GLY A 136 -9.80 -3.95 -2.58
N SER A 137 -9.20 -4.13 -3.75
CA SER A 137 -8.60 -5.36 -4.29
C SER A 137 -7.43 -5.97 -3.49
N LYS A 138 -7.32 -5.69 -2.17
CA LYS A 138 -6.18 -5.96 -1.28
C LYS A 138 -6.44 -7.06 -0.26
N THR A 139 -7.59 -7.72 -0.32
CA THR A 139 -7.97 -8.84 0.56
C THR A 139 -8.12 -10.10 -0.27
N PHE A 140 -7.29 -11.10 0.01
CA PHE A 140 -7.35 -12.41 -0.64
C PHE A 140 -7.95 -13.42 0.33
N ILE A 141 -9.04 -14.05 -0.10
CA ILE A 141 -9.66 -15.19 0.58
C ILE A 141 -9.00 -16.45 0.00
N ILE A 142 -8.22 -17.15 0.81
CA ILE A 142 -7.66 -18.46 0.44
C ILE A 142 -8.77 -19.49 0.65
N ARG A 143 -9.20 -20.19 -0.42
CA ARG A 143 -10.32 -21.12 -0.40
C ARG A 143 -9.86 -22.53 -0.02
N GLU A 144 -10.57 -23.17 0.92
CA GLU A 144 -10.41 -24.62 1.19
C GLU A 144 -11.06 -25.45 0.08
N ASN A 145 -10.31 -26.37 -0.52
CA ASN A 145 -10.85 -27.30 -1.53
C ASN A 145 -11.39 -28.57 -0.83
N LYS A 146 -12.63 -28.96 -1.13
CA LYS A 146 -13.40 -29.96 -0.37
C LYS A 146 -12.85 -31.40 -0.40
N GLU A 147 -11.94 -31.72 -1.30
CA GLU A 147 -11.51 -33.11 -1.52
C GLU A 147 -10.33 -33.55 -0.65
N ASP A 148 -9.57 -32.61 -0.06
CA ASP A 148 -8.45 -32.96 0.82
C ASP A 148 -8.48 -32.14 2.12
N ARG A 149 -8.64 -32.87 3.23
CA ARG A 149 -8.86 -32.39 4.59
C ARG A 149 -7.74 -31.48 5.12
N VAL A 150 -8.18 -30.39 5.77
CA VAL A 150 -7.48 -29.49 6.71
C VAL A 150 -6.31 -28.67 6.14
N ILE A 151 -6.60 -27.42 5.75
CA ILE A 151 -5.57 -26.40 5.62
C ILE A 151 -4.92 -26.21 6.99
N GLY A 152 -3.64 -26.57 7.09
CA GLY A 152 -2.87 -26.65 8.34
C GLY A 152 -2.17 -27.98 8.60
N PHE A 153 -2.36 -29.03 7.78
CA PHE A 153 -1.61 -30.30 7.95
C PHE A 153 -0.90 -30.81 6.69
N LYS A 154 -1.10 -30.17 5.53
CA LYS A 154 -0.28 -30.37 4.32
C LYS A 154 -0.03 -29.03 3.62
N TYR A 155 0.97 -28.26 4.07
CA TYR A 155 1.51 -27.19 3.24
C TYR A 155 2.21 -27.81 2.04
N SER A 156 1.64 -27.65 0.85
CA SER A 156 2.46 -27.81 -0.34
C SER A 156 3.43 -26.62 -0.38
N LYS A 157 4.71 -26.87 -0.67
CA LYS A 157 5.70 -25.80 -0.92
C LYS A 157 5.18 -24.76 -1.93
N ASN A 158 4.26 -25.16 -2.81
CA ASN A 158 3.69 -24.32 -3.86
C ASN A 158 2.84 -23.15 -3.32
N GLU A 159 2.01 -23.37 -2.30
CA GLU A 159 1.19 -22.30 -1.70
C GLU A 159 2.05 -21.26 -0.97
N THR A 160 3.06 -21.73 -0.24
CA THR A 160 4.03 -20.86 0.43
C THR A 160 4.80 -20.02 -0.58
N ASN A 161 5.28 -20.63 -1.67
CA ASN A 161 5.96 -19.92 -2.75
C ASN A 161 5.06 -18.86 -3.39
N THR A 162 3.80 -19.20 -3.66
CA THR A 162 2.85 -18.30 -4.34
C THR A 162 2.54 -17.08 -3.49
N ILE A 163 2.20 -17.29 -2.22
CA ILE A 163 1.86 -16.20 -1.29
C ILE A 163 3.12 -15.38 -0.95
N GLY A 164 4.28 -16.04 -0.78
CA GLY A 164 5.55 -15.36 -0.51
C GLY A 164 5.94 -14.44 -1.66
N GLN A 165 5.88 -14.93 -2.90
CA GLN A 165 6.13 -14.15 -4.10
C GLN A 165 5.16 -12.97 -4.24
N MET A 166 3.88 -13.20 -3.90
CA MET A 166 2.86 -12.15 -3.93
C MET A 166 3.21 -11.03 -2.95
N VAL A 167 3.43 -11.37 -1.66
CA VAL A 167 3.81 -10.41 -0.62
C VAL A 167 5.04 -9.60 -1.01
N TYR A 168 6.07 -10.26 -1.54
CA TYR A 168 7.29 -9.58 -1.97
C TYR A 168 7.03 -8.64 -3.16
N THR A 169 6.27 -9.09 -4.15
CA THR A 169 5.92 -8.26 -5.32
C THR A 169 5.15 -7.01 -4.93
N ASP A 170 4.21 -7.12 -3.99
CA ASP A 170 3.45 -5.97 -3.49
C ASP A 170 4.34 -4.99 -2.73
N TYR A 171 5.23 -5.50 -1.88
CA TYR A 171 6.22 -4.66 -1.18
C TYR A 171 7.10 -3.91 -2.19
N VAL A 172 7.65 -4.59 -3.19
CA VAL A 172 8.50 -3.97 -4.22
C VAL A 172 7.73 -2.92 -5.01
N THR A 173 6.50 -3.24 -5.41
CA THR A 173 5.63 -2.33 -6.15
C THR A 173 5.37 -1.06 -5.33
N ARG A 174 4.97 -1.22 -4.07
CA ARG A 174 4.75 -0.10 -3.16
C ARG A 174 6.03 0.72 -2.93
N TYR A 175 7.16 0.06 -2.73
CA TYR A 175 8.44 0.73 -2.54
C TYR A 175 8.80 1.59 -3.75
N ILE A 176 8.61 1.05 -4.97
CA ILE A 176 8.82 1.79 -6.21
C ILE A 176 7.84 2.96 -6.31
N GLU A 177 6.54 2.75 -6.04
CA GLU A 177 5.53 3.81 -6.04
C GLU A 177 5.86 4.93 -5.06
N GLU A 178 6.17 4.61 -3.81
CA GLU A 178 6.54 5.60 -2.78
C GLU A 178 7.81 6.36 -3.18
N LYS A 179 8.83 5.67 -3.72
CA LYS A 179 10.06 6.32 -4.20
C LYS A 179 9.83 7.21 -5.42
N LEU A 180 8.97 6.79 -6.35
CA LEU A 180 8.58 7.61 -7.50
C LEU A 180 7.80 8.84 -7.05
N ILE A 181 6.86 8.70 -6.11
CA ILE A 181 6.11 9.81 -5.51
C ILE A 181 7.06 10.77 -4.81
N ASP A 182 7.98 10.29 -3.96
CA ASP A 182 8.97 11.12 -3.27
C ASP A 182 9.89 11.87 -4.23
N LYS A 183 10.34 11.19 -5.29
CA LYS A 183 11.15 11.80 -6.36
C LYS A 183 10.34 12.89 -7.07
N ASN A 184 9.10 12.62 -7.42
CA ASN A 184 8.22 13.56 -8.09
C ASN A 184 7.89 14.76 -7.21
N ILE A 185 7.67 14.58 -5.89
CA ILE A 185 7.47 15.68 -4.93
C ILE A 185 8.71 16.56 -4.85
N LYS A 186 9.92 15.97 -4.81
CA LYS A 186 11.17 16.74 -4.79
C LYS A 186 11.35 17.54 -6.08
N ILE A 187 11.07 16.93 -7.23
CA ILE A 187 11.14 17.61 -8.54
C ILE A 187 10.11 18.74 -8.58
N PHE A 188 8.85 18.48 -8.19
CA PHE A 188 7.78 19.47 -8.13
C PHE A 188 8.16 20.69 -7.29
N LYS A 189 8.70 20.47 -6.08
CA LYS A 189 9.20 21.56 -5.21
C LYS A 189 10.35 22.36 -5.82
N LYS A 190 11.18 21.74 -6.67
CA LYS A 190 12.21 22.47 -7.43
C LYS A 190 11.58 23.29 -8.54
N ILE A 191 10.60 22.75 -9.26
CA ILE A 191 9.90 23.43 -10.36
C ILE A 191 9.19 24.69 -9.86
N LEU A 192 8.46 24.61 -8.75
CA LEU A 192 7.77 25.77 -8.14
C LEU A 192 8.71 26.93 -7.77
N LYS A 193 10.02 26.68 -7.60
CA LYS A 193 11.01 27.71 -7.29
C LYS A 193 11.62 28.35 -8.54
N ILE A 194 11.36 27.81 -9.73
CA ILE A 194 11.91 28.37 -10.96
C ILE A 194 11.16 29.66 -11.27
N PRO A 195 11.86 30.77 -11.57
CA PRO A 195 11.20 31.99 -12.01
C PRO A 195 10.40 31.75 -13.30
N LYS A 196 9.18 32.28 -13.40
CA LYS A 196 8.28 32.08 -14.55
C LYS A 196 8.96 32.26 -15.92
N LYS A 197 9.79 33.29 -16.08
CA LYS A 197 10.49 33.62 -17.33
C LYS A 197 11.55 32.59 -17.71
N GLU A 198 12.02 31.81 -16.75
CA GLU A 198 13.11 30.83 -16.91
C GLU A 198 12.61 29.39 -16.78
N LEU A 199 11.30 29.16 -16.74
CA LEU A 199 10.71 27.84 -16.51
C LEU A 199 11.23 26.78 -17.49
N TYR A 200 11.33 27.07 -18.79
CA TYR A 200 11.84 26.10 -19.77
C TYR A 200 13.30 25.70 -19.48
N LYS A 201 14.14 26.67 -19.11
CA LYS A 201 15.56 26.46 -18.82
C LYS A 201 15.72 25.63 -17.55
N GLY A 202 15.03 26.00 -16.48
CA GLY A 202 15.08 25.26 -15.22
C GLY A 202 14.50 23.85 -15.33
N LEU A 203 13.48 23.63 -16.17
CA LEU A 203 12.97 22.28 -16.46
C LEU A 203 13.99 21.42 -17.20
N HIS A 204 14.68 22.01 -18.18
CA HIS A 204 15.74 21.32 -18.92
C HIS A 204 16.91 20.94 -18.00
N GLU A 205 17.32 21.84 -17.09
CA GLU A 205 18.34 21.55 -16.06
C GLU A 205 17.91 20.44 -15.08
N LEU A 206 16.60 20.23 -14.91
CA LEU A 206 16.04 19.12 -14.13
C LEU A 206 15.94 17.81 -14.93
N GLY A 207 16.39 17.78 -16.18
CA GLY A 207 16.43 16.60 -17.04
C GLY A 207 15.16 16.35 -17.84
N ILE A 208 14.31 17.37 -18.02
CA ILE A 208 13.19 17.30 -18.97
C ILE A 208 13.70 17.65 -20.37
N ASP A 209 13.32 16.87 -21.37
CA ASP A 209 13.68 17.12 -22.77
C ASP A 209 13.34 18.57 -23.19
N PHE A 210 14.23 19.20 -23.94
CA PHE A 210 14.12 20.62 -24.29
C PHE A 210 12.77 20.98 -24.94
N GLU A 211 12.34 20.21 -25.93
CA GLU A 211 11.07 20.44 -26.64
C GLU A 211 9.86 20.35 -25.72
N LYS A 212 9.90 19.38 -24.79
CA LYS A 212 8.86 19.16 -23.79
C LYS A 212 8.84 20.27 -22.74
N ALA A 213 10.02 20.72 -22.30
CA ALA A 213 10.18 21.83 -21.37
C ALA A 213 9.66 23.15 -21.97
N LEU A 214 9.97 23.42 -23.24
CA LEU A 214 9.49 24.60 -23.95
C LEU A 214 7.97 24.57 -24.14
N LEU A 215 7.42 23.45 -24.60
CA LEU A 215 5.98 23.30 -24.76
C LEU A 215 5.23 23.45 -23.43
N PHE A 216 5.77 22.88 -22.35
CA PHE A 216 5.18 23.03 -21.01
C PHE A 216 5.24 24.49 -20.54
N HIS A 217 6.33 25.20 -20.79
CA HIS A 217 6.46 26.62 -20.48
C HIS A 217 5.36 27.43 -21.17
N GLU A 218 5.17 27.25 -22.47
CA GLU A 218 4.12 27.93 -23.24
C GLU A 218 2.72 27.59 -22.72
N TYR A 219 2.51 26.34 -22.30
CA TYR A 219 1.23 25.92 -21.76
C TYR A 219 0.93 26.55 -20.39
N VAL A 220 1.92 26.60 -19.49
CA VAL A 220 1.80 27.32 -18.21
C VAL A 220 1.53 28.81 -18.46
N PHE A 221 2.24 29.42 -19.40
CA PHE A 221 2.04 30.82 -19.76
C PHE A 221 0.62 31.09 -20.27
N LEU A 222 0.07 30.20 -21.11
CA LEU A 222 -1.32 30.30 -21.56
C LEU A 222 -2.30 30.21 -20.37
N ARG A 223 -2.10 29.28 -19.43
CA ARG A 223 -2.95 29.15 -18.23
C ARG A 223 -2.90 30.41 -17.36
N GLU A 224 -1.73 31.00 -17.19
CA GLU A 224 -1.56 32.27 -16.50
C GLU A 224 -2.32 33.41 -17.21
N ALA A 225 -2.21 33.49 -18.54
CA ALA A 225 -2.93 34.47 -19.33
C ALA A 225 -4.46 34.32 -19.24
N LEU A 226 -4.96 33.13 -18.91
CA LEU A 226 -6.38 32.84 -18.65
C LEU A 226 -6.80 33.08 -17.19
N GLY A 227 -5.92 33.63 -16.36
CA GLY A 227 -6.22 34.05 -14.99
C GLY A 227 -5.86 33.02 -13.91
N GLN A 228 -5.22 31.90 -14.26
CA GLN A 228 -4.72 30.96 -13.27
C GLN A 228 -3.42 31.48 -12.63
N LYS A 229 -3.19 31.27 -11.33
CA LYS A 229 -1.89 31.61 -10.73
C LYS A 229 -0.80 30.66 -11.23
N TYR A 230 0.43 31.16 -11.33
CA TYR A 230 1.60 30.38 -11.75
C TYR A 230 1.75 29.04 -11.01
N ASP A 231 1.72 29.08 -9.67
CA ASP A 231 1.89 27.87 -8.84
C ASP A 231 0.77 26.86 -9.08
N GLU A 232 -0.48 27.34 -9.21
CA GLU A 232 -1.66 26.51 -9.49
C GLU A 232 -1.59 25.92 -10.91
N ALA A 233 -1.08 26.66 -11.89
CA ALA A 233 -0.88 26.19 -13.26
C ALA A 233 0.18 25.07 -13.30
N ILE A 234 1.29 25.25 -12.58
CA ILE A 234 2.31 24.20 -12.42
C ILE A 234 1.74 22.98 -11.71
N GLU A 235 1.01 23.15 -10.61
CA GLU A 235 0.39 22.03 -9.87
C GLU A 235 -0.54 21.21 -10.75
N ASN A 236 -1.45 21.87 -11.46
CA ASN A 236 -2.43 21.19 -12.31
C ASN A 236 -1.80 20.51 -13.54
N LEU A 237 -0.73 21.08 -14.08
CA LEU A 237 -0.07 20.55 -15.28
C LEU A 237 1.07 19.57 -14.94
N PHE A 238 1.57 19.53 -13.70
CA PHE A 238 2.70 18.67 -13.32
C PHE A 238 2.50 17.18 -13.62
N PRO A 239 1.32 16.56 -13.37
CA PRO A 239 1.10 15.17 -13.75
C PRO A 239 1.25 14.92 -15.26
N LEU A 240 0.82 15.89 -16.08
CA LEU A 240 0.96 15.85 -17.53
C LEU A 240 2.43 15.98 -17.94
N LEU A 241 3.20 16.84 -17.27
CA LEU A 241 4.64 16.97 -17.49
C LEU A 241 5.41 15.67 -17.21
N ILE A 242 5.08 14.96 -16.12
CA ILE A 242 5.85 13.78 -15.72
C ILE A 242 5.45 12.54 -16.49
N ASN A 243 4.14 12.35 -16.73
CA ASN A 243 3.63 11.07 -17.21
C ASN A 243 3.37 11.01 -18.72
N SER A 244 3.49 12.14 -19.44
CA SER A 244 3.16 12.20 -20.87
C SER A 244 4.37 12.52 -21.74
N THR A 245 4.36 12.02 -22.97
CA THR A 245 5.30 12.35 -24.03
C THR A 245 5.05 13.77 -24.58
N TYR A 246 6.02 14.35 -25.29
CA TYR A 246 5.84 15.64 -25.97
C TYR A 246 4.54 15.69 -26.81
N LYS A 247 4.28 14.63 -27.59
CA LYS A 247 3.13 14.55 -28.49
C LYS A 247 1.80 14.66 -27.75
N GLU A 248 1.65 13.94 -26.64
CA GLU A 248 0.44 13.96 -25.82
C GLU A 248 0.20 15.33 -25.16
N ILE A 249 1.27 15.99 -24.70
CA ILE A 249 1.17 17.36 -24.17
C ILE A 249 0.74 18.31 -25.29
N PHE A 250 1.31 18.16 -26.48
CA PHE A 250 1.04 19.03 -27.62
C PHE A 250 -0.41 18.90 -28.07
N GLU A 251 -0.93 17.68 -28.21
CA GLU A 251 -2.33 17.44 -28.56
C GLU A 251 -3.29 18.08 -27.55
N LYS A 252 -3.02 17.93 -26.25
CA LYS A 252 -3.84 18.56 -25.21
C LYS A 252 -3.79 20.09 -25.26
N PHE A 253 -2.61 20.66 -25.49
CA PHE A 253 -2.43 22.09 -25.67
C PHE A 253 -3.21 22.63 -26.89
N GLN A 254 -3.14 21.92 -28.02
CA GLN A 254 -3.89 22.27 -29.24
C GLN A 254 -5.40 22.24 -29.01
N LEU A 255 -5.90 21.21 -28.34
CA LEU A 255 -7.33 21.10 -28.00
C LEU A 255 -7.79 22.28 -27.15
N GLU A 256 -7.01 22.66 -26.15
CA GLU A 256 -7.35 23.79 -25.29
C GLU A 256 -7.32 25.13 -26.03
N ILE A 257 -6.30 25.38 -26.85
CA ILE A 257 -6.26 26.55 -27.74
C ILE A 257 -7.49 26.58 -28.65
N SER A 258 -7.85 25.44 -29.25
CA SER A 258 -9.00 25.35 -30.16
C SER A 258 -10.32 25.68 -29.44
N PHE A 259 -10.46 25.24 -28.19
CA PHE A 259 -11.62 25.52 -27.35
C PHE A 259 -11.72 27.01 -27.01
N ILE A 260 -10.61 27.63 -26.60
CA ILE A 260 -10.54 29.07 -26.31
C ILE A 260 -10.89 29.90 -27.56
N LYS A 261 -10.34 29.52 -28.72
CA LYS A 261 -10.64 30.20 -29.98
C LYS A 261 -12.13 30.15 -30.31
N LYS A 262 -12.80 29.02 -30.09
CA LYS A 262 -14.25 28.86 -30.31
C LYS A 262 -15.09 29.74 -29.38
N ILE A 263 -14.69 29.88 -28.11
CA ILE A 263 -15.39 30.74 -27.14
C ILE A 263 -15.29 32.21 -27.54
N LYS A 264 -14.14 32.67 -28.04
CA LYS A 264 -13.98 34.07 -28.49
C LYS A 264 -14.77 34.43 -29.74
N THR A 265 -15.24 33.45 -30.50
CA THR A 265 -16.06 33.64 -31.71
C THR A 265 -17.56 33.53 -31.47
N LEU A 266 -17.99 33.28 -30.23
CA LEU A 266 -19.38 33.34 -29.77
C LEU A 266 -19.64 34.67 -29.06
#